data_AF-A0A850PHK5-F1
#
_entry.id   AF-A0A850PHK5-F1
#
_cell.length_a   1.000
_cell.length_b   1.000
_cell.length_c   1.000
_cell.angle_alpha   90.00
_cell.angle_beta   90.00
_cell.angle_gamma   90.00
#
_symmetry.space_group_name_H-M   'P 1'
#
loop_
_entity.id
_entity.type
_entity.pdbx_description
1 polymer ?
#
loop_
_entity_poly.entity_id
_entity_poly.type
_entity_poly.pdbx_seq_one_letter_code
_entity_poly.pdbx_strand_id
1 'polypeptide(L)'
;GGREQRRQAEAAFEAARQMFDVIVPPGERAGGDAEAGLVALRARRSALADDLAAGLSALGLAAIPEDPPGSSDDVDATERAAQSTLDQVNADVAQAELEARLSAERLEQATQGHLRAREEADRLQAEESAAVTADPDEALVRRHEEAEQAIGALVRERERLQHARPAEGLPFMEAAVDRLSRQIDEGRSERERLRTEIAQLQGTIRGVEGEGLDEKIAEAAREADGFDRECAYYEREGAILDRLHQALVDAEREATEKYLAPLQAILRPALQALFPRALLSLDPQFGPLSLDRGQTEQVADLSDGTREQIAVLVRLGFAELMLAQGRPALLVLDDALTFSDSGRLERMFDIFGAVAARMQIIVLTCRGEMFAGLGARRLTIDAAARLD
;
A
#
# COMPACT_ATOMS: atom_id res chain seq x y z
N GLY A 1 -44.70 51.53 -119.90
CA GLY A 1 -45.97 50.90 -119.52
C GLY A 1 -45.92 49.41 -119.76
N GLY A 2 -47.02 48.81 -120.23
CA GLY A 2 -47.32 47.38 -120.07
C GLY A 2 -46.26 46.33 -120.46
N ARG A 3 -45.42 46.55 -121.50
CA ARG A 3 -44.38 45.57 -121.86
C ARG A 3 -43.31 45.39 -120.76
N GLU A 4 -43.01 46.45 -120.02
CA GLU A 4 -41.99 46.42 -118.95
C GLU A 4 -42.56 45.79 -117.67
N GLN A 5 -43.78 46.19 -117.29
CA GLN A 5 -44.49 45.60 -116.15
C GLN A 5 -44.79 44.11 -116.36
N ARG A 6 -45.11 43.70 -117.60
CA ARG A 6 -45.30 42.28 -117.94
C ARG A 6 -44.01 41.49 -117.79
N ARG A 7 -42.88 42.00 -118.29
CA ARG A 7 -41.56 41.38 -118.13
C ARG A 7 -41.15 41.29 -116.66
N GLN A 8 -41.44 42.31 -115.85
CA GLN A 8 -41.21 42.28 -114.40
C GLN A 8 -42.10 41.26 -113.67
N ALA A 9 -43.38 41.13 -114.06
CA ALA A 9 -44.28 40.13 -113.48
C ALA A 9 -43.90 38.69 -113.88
N GLU A 10 -43.49 38.47 -115.13
CA GLU A 10 -43.00 37.18 -115.62
C GLU A 10 -41.69 36.79 -114.88
N ALA A 11 -40.74 37.72 -114.72
CA ALA A 11 -39.51 37.50 -113.94
C ALA A 11 -39.77 37.25 -112.43
N ALA A 12 -40.73 37.97 -111.82
CA ALA A 12 -41.12 37.75 -110.43
C ALA A 12 -41.78 36.37 -110.22
N PHE A 13 -42.56 35.90 -111.19
CA PHE A 13 -43.17 34.58 -111.17
C PHE A 13 -42.11 33.46 -111.32
N GLU A 14 -41.12 33.63 -112.19
CA GLU A 14 -40.00 32.68 -112.31
C GLU A 14 -39.12 32.67 -111.07
N ALA A 15 -38.85 33.82 -110.45
CA ALA A 15 -38.11 33.90 -109.18
C ALA A 15 -38.87 33.20 -108.03
N ALA A 16 -40.18 33.43 -107.90
CA ALA A 16 -41.01 32.77 -106.90
C ALA A 16 -41.06 31.24 -107.10
N ARG A 17 -41.14 30.79 -108.36
CA ARG A 17 -41.06 29.37 -108.71
C ARG A 17 -39.70 28.75 -108.36
N GLN A 18 -38.59 29.43 -108.69
CA GLN A 18 -37.25 28.97 -108.34
C GLN A 18 -37.03 28.88 -106.82
N MET A 19 -37.65 29.75 -106.03
CA MET A 19 -37.64 29.61 -104.57
C MET A 19 -38.48 28.42 -104.09
N PHE A 20 -39.64 28.16 -104.70
CA PHE A 20 -40.48 27.01 -104.36
C PHE A 20 -39.78 25.67 -104.66
N ASP A 21 -39.15 25.54 -105.83
CA ASP A 21 -38.39 24.35 -106.26
C ASP A 21 -37.12 24.09 -105.40
N VAL A 22 -36.69 25.06 -104.57
CA VAL A 22 -35.52 24.93 -103.67
C VAL A 22 -35.90 24.51 -102.24
N ILE A 23 -37.16 24.70 -101.82
CA ILE A 23 -37.60 24.50 -100.43
C ILE A 23 -38.10 23.06 -100.15
N VAL A 24 -38.47 22.29 -101.20
CA VAL A 24 -39.07 20.95 -101.04
C VAL A 24 -38.26 19.86 -101.77
N PRO A 25 -37.49 19.01 -101.06
CA PRO A 25 -36.85 17.83 -101.66
C PRO A 25 -37.89 16.75 -102.04
N PRO A 26 -37.58 15.84 -102.98
CA PRO A 26 -38.57 14.97 -103.62
C PRO A 26 -38.97 13.77 -102.74
N GLY A 27 -39.92 13.98 -101.82
CA GLY A 27 -40.31 12.98 -100.81
C GLY A 27 -41.80 12.66 -100.67
N GLU A 28 -42.72 13.62 -100.85
CA GLU A 28 -44.15 13.40 -100.57
C GLU A 28 -45.06 14.18 -101.54
N ARG A 29 -45.87 13.46 -102.32
CA ARG A 29 -46.88 14.05 -103.23
C ARG A 29 -48.30 13.78 -102.72
N ALA A 30 -48.73 14.59 -101.77
CA ALA A 30 -50.13 14.77 -101.41
C ALA A 30 -50.35 16.25 -101.09
N GLY A 31 -51.34 16.96 -101.65
CA GLY A 31 -52.29 16.59 -102.70
C GLY A 31 -53.55 17.44 -102.59
N GLY A 32 -54.00 18.06 -103.68
CA GLY A 32 -55.23 18.87 -103.71
C GLY A 32 -55.02 20.38 -103.55
N ASP A 33 -55.22 20.89 -102.34
CA ASP A 33 -55.99 22.14 -102.18
C ASP A 33 -55.30 23.45 -102.58
N ALA A 34 -53.98 23.58 -102.43
CA ALA A 34 -53.27 24.81 -102.79
C ALA A 34 -53.23 25.03 -104.32
N GLU A 35 -52.96 23.98 -105.09
CA GLU A 35 -52.96 24.04 -106.56
C GLU A 35 -54.40 24.06 -107.10
N ALA A 36 -55.31 23.30 -106.50
CA ALA A 36 -56.74 23.36 -106.82
C ALA A 36 -57.34 24.76 -106.58
N GLY A 37 -56.96 25.43 -105.48
CA GLY A 37 -57.37 26.81 -105.18
C GLY A 37 -56.83 27.82 -106.20
N LEU A 38 -55.56 27.70 -106.61
CA LEU A 38 -54.99 28.53 -107.67
C LEU A 38 -55.61 28.27 -109.05
N VAL A 39 -56.00 27.02 -109.35
CA VAL A 39 -56.76 26.68 -110.57
C VAL A 39 -58.18 27.24 -110.50
N ALA A 40 -58.87 27.13 -109.35
CA ALA A 40 -60.21 27.68 -109.15
C ALA A 40 -60.23 29.22 -109.27
N LEU A 41 -59.25 29.91 -108.69
CA LEU A 41 -59.09 31.37 -108.82
C LEU A 41 -58.79 31.79 -110.27
N ARG A 42 -57.95 31.03 -110.99
CA ARG A 42 -57.71 31.27 -112.43
C ARG A 42 -58.96 31.04 -113.27
N ALA A 43 -59.73 29.98 -112.98
CA ALA A 43 -60.98 29.68 -113.67
C ALA A 43 -62.06 30.74 -113.41
N ARG A 44 -62.21 31.19 -112.15
CA ARG A 44 -63.10 32.30 -111.77
C ARG A 44 -62.72 33.60 -112.48
N ARG A 45 -61.42 33.88 -112.64
CA ARG A 45 -60.92 35.05 -113.38
C ARG A 45 -61.07 34.91 -114.90
N SER A 46 -61.08 33.69 -115.46
CA SER A 46 -61.48 33.48 -116.86
C SER A 46 -62.95 33.80 -117.01
N ALA A 47 -63.82 33.16 -116.21
CA ALA A 47 -65.27 33.37 -116.27
C ALA A 47 -65.64 34.86 -116.20
N LEU A 48 -65.08 35.64 -115.27
CA LEU A 48 -65.35 37.10 -115.22
C LEU A 48 -64.85 37.87 -116.46
N ALA A 49 -63.77 37.43 -117.12
CA ALA A 49 -63.29 38.05 -118.36
C ALA A 49 -64.12 37.63 -119.58
N ASP A 50 -64.58 36.38 -119.60
CA ASP A 50 -65.45 35.80 -120.62
C ASP A 50 -66.87 36.41 -120.53
N ASP A 51 -67.41 36.61 -119.31
CA ASP A 51 -68.66 37.33 -119.04
C ASP A 51 -68.57 38.82 -119.43
N LEU A 52 -67.44 39.48 -119.16
CA LEU A 52 -67.20 40.86 -119.58
C LEU A 52 -67.14 41.00 -121.10
N ALA A 53 -66.53 40.02 -121.79
CA ALA A 53 -66.53 39.95 -123.26
C ALA A 53 -67.93 39.65 -123.83
N ALA A 54 -68.72 38.78 -123.18
CA ALA A 54 -70.10 38.50 -123.57
C ALA A 54 -71.00 39.74 -123.40
N GLY A 55 -70.86 40.48 -122.30
CA GLY A 55 -71.57 41.75 -122.08
C GLY A 55 -71.25 42.80 -123.13
N LEU A 56 -69.97 42.94 -123.52
CA LEU A 56 -69.55 43.81 -124.63
C LEU A 56 -70.11 43.37 -125.98
N SER A 57 -70.23 42.06 -126.23
CA SER A 57 -70.81 41.53 -127.48
C SER A 57 -72.34 41.63 -127.53
N ALA A 58 -73.03 41.67 -126.40
CA ALA A 58 -74.48 41.85 -126.33
C ALA A 58 -74.93 43.30 -126.63
N LEU A 59 -74.01 44.27 -126.51
CA LEU A 59 -74.30 45.70 -126.69
C LEU A 59 -74.36 46.19 -128.16
N GLY A 60 -74.01 45.36 -129.15
CA GLY A 60 -74.43 45.52 -130.55
C GLY A 60 -73.98 46.76 -131.35
N LEU A 61 -73.18 47.66 -130.78
CA LEU A 61 -72.89 48.99 -131.36
C LEU A 61 -71.71 49.01 -132.35
N ALA A 62 -71.90 48.40 -133.52
CA ALA A 62 -70.95 48.40 -134.64
C ALA A 62 -71.45 49.18 -135.89
N ALA A 63 -72.10 50.34 -135.66
CA ALA A 63 -72.71 51.27 -136.66
C ALA A 63 -73.92 50.65 -137.44
N ILE A 64 -74.80 51.34 -138.21
CA ILE A 64 -74.92 52.69 -138.87
C ILE A 64 -76.46 53.00 -138.88
N PRO A 65 -77.07 54.23 -138.74
CA PRO A 65 -76.72 55.54 -139.33
C PRO A 65 -76.83 56.79 -138.40
N GLU A 66 -77.89 57.63 -138.54
CA GLU A 66 -77.98 59.06 -138.13
C GLU A 66 -79.30 59.41 -137.39
N ASP A 67 -79.25 60.49 -136.59
CA ASP A 67 -80.33 61.35 -136.02
C ASP A 67 -81.26 60.89 -134.83
N PRO A 68 -81.82 61.86 -134.02
CA PRO A 68 -82.38 61.65 -132.66
C PRO A 68 -83.93 61.57 -132.60
N PRO A 69 -84.60 61.02 -131.53
CA PRO A 69 -84.61 61.49 -130.12
C PRO A 69 -84.56 60.35 -129.07
N GLY A 70 -84.65 60.51 -127.73
CA GLY A 70 -84.77 61.64 -126.79
C GLY A 70 -85.32 61.18 -125.40
N SER A 71 -85.31 62.04 -124.38
CA SER A 71 -85.69 61.80 -122.95
C SER A 71 -84.72 60.93 -122.11
N SER A 72 -84.72 61.11 -120.78
CA SER A 72 -83.58 60.74 -119.92
C SER A 72 -83.94 60.40 -118.45
N ASP A 73 -84.64 59.29 -118.21
CA ASP A 73 -84.91 58.75 -116.86
C ASP A 73 -84.26 57.38 -116.58
N ASP A 74 -83.67 56.72 -117.58
CA ASP A 74 -83.23 55.30 -117.51
C ASP A 74 -81.76 55.13 -117.06
N VAL A 75 -80.99 56.23 -116.99
CA VAL A 75 -79.56 56.21 -116.66
C VAL A 75 -79.32 56.05 -115.15
N ASP A 76 -80.06 56.80 -114.33
CA ASP A 76 -79.94 56.78 -112.86
C ASP A 76 -80.25 55.41 -112.23
N ALA A 77 -80.94 54.51 -112.94
CA ALA A 77 -81.22 53.16 -112.49
C ALA A 77 -80.02 52.20 -112.68
N THR A 78 -79.31 52.33 -113.81
CA THR A 78 -78.19 51.44 -114.18
C THR A 78 -76.92 51.76 -113.37
N GLU A 79 -76.65 53.04 -113.08
CA GLU A 79 -75.48 53.45 -112.28
C GLU A 79 -75.53 52.90 -110.84
N ARG A 80 -76.69 52.96 -110.17
CA ARG A 80 -76.87 52.42 -108.81
C ARG A 80 -76.70 50.91 -108.73
N ALA A 81 -77.12 50.17 -109.76
CA ALA A 81 -76.91 48.72 -109.84
C ALA A 81 -75.42 48.38 -110.01
N ALA A 82 -74.70 49.12 -110.86
CA ALA A 82 -73.26 48.98 -111.03
C ALA A 82 -72.51 49.26 -109.70
N GLN A 83 -72.83 50.35 -109.01
CA GLN A 83 -72.19 50.72 -107.76
C GLN A 83 -72.38 49.67 -106.65
N SER A 84 -73.61 49.17 -106.47
CA SER A 84 -73.90 48.09 -105.50
C SER A 84 -73.15 46.78 -105.79
N THR A 85 -72.86 46.51 -107.08
CA THR A 85 -72.09 45.33 -107.49
C THR A 85 -70.59 45.53 -107.17
N LEU A 86 -70.08 46.74 -107.36
CA LEU A 86 -68.72 47.13 -107.06
C LEU A 86 -68.41 47.04 -105.56
N ASP A 87 -69.33 47.51 -104.71
CA ASP A 87 -69.18 47.44 -103.25
C ASP A 87 -69.22 46.00 -102.72
N GLN A 88 -70.00 45.11 -103.34
CA GLN A 88 -69.98 43.67 -103.03
C GLN A 88 -68.66 43.01 -103.44
N VAL A 89 -68.14 43.29 -104.63
CA VAL A 89 -66.83 42.78 -105.07
C VAL A 89 -65.70 43.27 -104.15
N ASN A 90 -65.75 44.53 -103.69
CA ASN A 90 -64.79 45.07 -102.74
C ASN A 90 -64.86 44.36 -101.37
N ALA A 91 -66.06 44.00 -100.90
CA ALA A 91 -66.25 43.24 -99.66
C ALA A 91 -65.72 41.79 -99.78
N ASP A 92 -66.03 41.09 -100.88
CA ASP A 92 -65.55 39.73 -101.16
C ASP A 92 -64.01 39.69 -101.23
N VAL A 93 -63.40 40.67 -101.89
CA VAL A 93 -61.92 40.80 -101.95
C VAL A 93 -61.31 41.06 -100.56
N ALA A 94 -61.91 41.94 -99.77
CA ALA A 94 -61.44 42.21 -98.40
C ALA A 94 -61.54 40.98 -97.48
N GLN A 95 -62.60 40.17 -97.62
CA GLN A 95 -62.72 38.91 -96.89
C GLN A 95 -61.68 37.87 -97.38
N ALA A 96 -61.50 37.71 -98.69
CA ALA A 96 -60.49 36.80 -99.24
C ALA A 96 -59.06 37.18 -98.82
N GLU A 97 -58.73 38.47 -98.74
CA GLU A 97 -57.45 38.92 -98.20
C GLU A 97 -57.30 38.60 -96.69
N LEU A 98 -58.36 38.71 -95.89
CA LEU A 98 -58.33 38.38 -94.48
C LEU A 98 -58.12 36.86 -94.26
N GLU A 99 -58.82 36.03 -95.04
CA GLU A 99 -58.67 34.56 -95.00
C GLU A 99 -57.28 34.12 -95.49
N ALA A 100 -56.70 34.80 -96.48
CA ALA A 100 -55.32 34.57 -96.92
C ALA A 100 -54.28 34.93 -95.83
N ARG A 101 -54.49 36.04 -95.09
CA ARG A 101 -53.61 36.43 -93.97
C ARG A 101 -53.72 35.43 -92.80
N LEU A 102 -54.93 35.07 -92.40
CA LEU A 102 -55.17 34.12 -91.31
C LEU A 102 -54.67 32.69 -91.61
N SER A 103 -54.68 32.28 -92.88
CA SER A 103 -54.09 30.99 -93.28
C SER A 103 -52.55 31.04 -93.34
N ALA A 104 -51.95 32.15 -93.75
CA ALA A 104 -50.50 32.36 -93.66
C ALA A 104 -50.00 32.38 -92.21
N GLU A 105 -50.67 33.11 -91.30
CA GLU A 105 -50.32 33.14 -89.86
C GLU A 105 -50.40 31.75 -89.21
N ARG A 106 -51.41 30.94 -89.56
CA ARG A 106 -51.53 29.56 -89.07
C ARG A 106 -50.39 28.66 -89.59
N LEU A 107 -50.00 28.81 -90.86
CA LEU A 107 -48.89 28.07 -91.43
C LEU A 107 -47.56 28.46 -90.77
N GLU A 108 -47.35 29.76 -90.50
CA GLU A 108 -46.16 30.22 -89.79
C GLU A 108 -46.12 29.66 -88.36
N GLN A 109 -47.23 29.73 -87.61
CA GLN A 109 -47.32 29.16 -86.25
C GLN A 109 -47.06 27.65 -86.24
N ALA A 110 -47.60 26.89 -87.19
CA ALA A 110 -47.33 25.46 -87.34
C ALA A 110 -45.85 25.18 -87.65
N THR A 111 -45.24 25.99 -88.53
CA THR A 111 -43.82 25.86 -88.90
C THR A 111 -42.90 26.17 -87.72
N GLN A 112 -43.16 27.25 -86.98
CA GLN A 112 -42.44 27.59 -85.74
C GLN A 112 -42.62 26.50 -84.67
N GLY A 113 -43.81 25.92 -84.54
CA GLY A 113 -44.08 24.81 -83.63
C GLY A 113 -43.29 23.54 -83.96
N HIS A 114 -43.26 23.15 -85.24
CA HIS A 114 -42.47 22.01 -85.72
C HIS A 114 -40.97 22.22 -85.53
N LEU A 115 -40.45 23.43 -85.78
CA LEU A 115 -39.04 23.75 -85.53
C LEU A 115 -38.67 23.58 -84.05
N ARG A 116 -39.47 24.14 -83.12
CA ARG A 116 -39.22 23.97 -81.67
C ARG A 116 -39.28 22.52 -81.21
N ALA A 117 -40.27 21.76 -81.71
CA ALA A 117 -40.39 20.33 -81.38
C ALA A 117 -39.18 19.52 -81.89
N ARG A 118 -38.61 19.91 -83.03
CA ARG A 118 -37.38 19.31 -83.58
C ARG A 118 -36.14 19.72 -82.77
N GLU A 119 -35.98 21.00 -82.45
CA GLU A 119 -34.89 21.48 -81.59
C GLU A 119 -34.91 20.81 -80.21
N GLU A 120 -36.09 20.56 -79.65
CA GLU A 120 -36.26 19.84 -78.38
C GLU A 120 -35.95 18.34 -78.51
N ALA A 121 -36.34 17.69 -79.61
CA ALA A 121 -35.98 16.30 -79.89
C ALA A 121 -34.46 16.13 -80.13
N ASP A 122 -33.85 17.00 -80.94
CA ASP A 122 -32.42 17.02 -81.20
C ASP A 122 -31.62 17.29 -79.89
N ARG A 123 -32.15 18.13 -78.99
CA ARG A 123 -31.58 18.36 -77.65
C ARG A 123 -31.68 17.11 -76.76
N LEU A 124 -32.86 16.50 -76.66
CA LEU A 124 -33.07 15.29 -75.85
C LEU A 124 -32.21 14.11 -76.33
N GLN A 125 -32.04 13.96 -77.65
CA GLN A 125 -31.18 12.90 -78.21
C GLN A 125 -29.68 13.21 -78.02
N ALA A 126 -29.28 14.49 -77.95
CA ALA A 126 -27.94 14.89 -77.52
C ALA A 126 -27.72 14.64 -76.01
N GLU A 127 -28.71 14.87 -75.16
CA GLU A 127 -28.68 14.57 -73.73
C GLU A 127 -28.59 13.05 -73.48
N GLU A 128 -29.41 12.24 -74.17
CA GLU A 128 -29.39 10.77 -74.10
C GLU A 128 -28.05 10.19 -74.58
N SER A 129 -27.57 10.59 -75.77
CA SER A 129 -26.29 10.10 -76.29
C SER A 129 -25.09 10.56 -75.46
N ALA A 130 -25.13 11.74 -74.85
CA ALA A 130 -24.12 12.18 -73.89
C ALA A 130 -24.14 11.31 -72.61
N ALA A 131 -25.32 10.97 -72.08
CA ALA A 131 -25.44 10.10 -70.91
C ALA A 131 -24.91 8.68 -71.18
N VAL A 132 -25.34 8.05 -72.29
CA VAL A 132 -24.89 6.71 -72.72
C VAL A 132 -23.38 6.68 -73.03
N THR A 133 -22.80 7.80 -73.49
CA THR A 133 -21.35 7.90 -73.70
C THR A 133 -20.58 8.11 -72.39
N ALA A 134 -21.18 8.75 -71.38
CA ALA A 134 -20.52 9.08 -70.11
C ALA A 134 -20.50 7.92 -69.11
N ASP A 135 -21.59 7.15 -68.99
CA ASP A 135 -21.66 5.92 -68.19
C ASP A 135 -22.51 4.88 -68.94
N PRO A 136 -21.92 4.07 -69.84
CA PRO A 136 -22.65 3.09 -70.64
C PRO A 136 -23.37 2.05 -69.77
N ASP A 137 -24.52 1.55 -70.21
CA ASP A 137 -25.32 0.57 -69.45
C ASP A 137 -24.51 -0.66 -69.01
N GLU A 138 -23.61 -1.18 -69.85
CA GLU A 138 -22.70 -2.26 -69.48
C GLU A 138 -21.76 -1.90 -68.32
N ALA A 139 -21.31 -0.65 -68.23
CA ALA A 139 -20.46 -0.17 -67.14
C ALA A 139 -21.26 0.02 -65.85
N LEU A 140 -22.48 0.56 -65.95
CA LEU A 140 -23.41 0.68 -64.83
C LEU A 140 -23.79 -0.70 -64.25
N VAL A 141 -24.12 -1.67 -65.10
CA VAL A 141 -24.43 -3.05 -64.70
C VAL A 141 -23.22 -3.71 -64.02
N ARG A 142 -22.02 -3.64 -64.61
CA ARG A 142 -20.81 -4.19 -63.98
C ARG A 142 -20.52 -3.56 -62.61
N ARG A 143 -20.64 -2.24 -62.48
CA ARG A 143 -20.43 -1.54 -61.20
C ARG A 143 -21.51 -1.90 -60.16
N HIS A 144 -22.72 -2.21 -60.60
CA HIS A 144 -23.78 -2.74 -59.72
C HIS A 144 -23.46 -4.18 -59.26
N GLU A 145 -23.07 -5.07 -60.18
CA GLU A 145 -22.66 -6.45 -59.86
C GLU A 145 -21.43 -6.50 -58.93
N GLU A 146 -20.42 -5.64 -59.17
CA GLU A 146 -19.25 -5.47 -58.32
C GLU A 146 -19.65 -4.99 -56.90
N ALA A 147 -20.59 -4.04 -56.81
CA ALA A 147 -21.11 -3.55 -55.54
C ALA A 147 -21.90 -4.64 -54.78
N GLU A 148 -22.76 -5.40 -55.45
CA GLU A 148 -23.47 -6.54 -54.83
C GLU A 148 -22.49 -7.62 -54.35
N GLN A 149 -21.48 -7.96 -55.14
CA GLN A 149 -20.44 -8.92 -54.74
C GLN A 149 -19.63 -8.44 -53.53
N ALA A 150 -19.27 -7.15 -53.49
CA ALA A 150 -18.59 -6.53 -52.36
C ALA A 150 -19.46 -6.51 -51.09
N ILE A 151 -20.74 -6.13 -51.22
CA ILE A 151 -21.71 -6.18 -50.11
C ILE A 151 -21.87 -7.62 -49.60
N GLY A 152 -22.04 -8.59 -50.50
CA GLY A 152 -22.15 -10.01 -50.15
C GLY A 152 -20.90 -10.54 -49.44
N ALA A 153 -19.70 -10.09 -49.83
CA ALA A 153 -18.46 -10.43 -49.13
C ALA A 153 -18.40 -9.82 -47.72
N LEU A 154 -18.74 -8.54 -47.57
CA LEU A 154 -18.77 -7.84 -46.29
C LEU A 154 -19.81 -8.42 -45.32
N VAL A 155 -20.98 -8.83 -45.83
CA VAL A 155 -22.02 -9.51 -45.03
C VAL A 155 -21.50 -10.86 -44.50
N ARG A 156 -20.90 -11.70 -45.35
CA ARG A 156 -20.35 -13.00 -44.94
C ARG A 156 -19.23 -12.86 -43.91
N GLU A 157 -18.32 -11.90 -44.06
CA GLU A 157 -17.26 -11.70 -43.07
C GLU A 157 -17.79 -11.07 -41.77
N ARG A 158 -18.80 -10.19 -41.82
CA ARG A 158 -19.51 -9.71 -40.62
C ARG A 158 -20.16 -10.86 -39.85
N GLU A 159 -20.85 -11.77 -40.54
CA GLU A 159 -21.49 -12.94 -39.93
C GLU A 159 -20.47 -13.90 -39.34
N ARG A 160 -19.36 -14.14 -40.04
CA ARG A 160 -18.22 -14.90 -39.51
C ARG A 160 -17.65 -14.28 -38.23
N LEU A 161 -17.43 -12.96 -38.20
CA LEU A 161 -16.94 -12.24 -37.02
C LEU A 161 -17.96 -12.23 -35.88
N GLN A 162 -19.26 -12.22 -36.17
CA GLN A 162 -20.33 -12.36 -35.18
C GLN A 162 -20.37 -13.77 -34.57
N HIS A 163 -20.23 -14.83 -35.39
CA HIS A 163 -20.19 -16.22 -34.91
C HIS A 163 -18.86 -16.59 -34.22
N ALA A 164 -17.75 -15.95 -34.58
CA ALA A 164 -16.45 -16.14 -33.93
C ALA A 164 -16.31 -15.34 -32.62
N ARG A 165 -17.27 -14.46 -32.29
CA ARG A 165 -17.28 -13.69 -31.04
C ARG A 165 -17.57 -14.62 -29.86
N PRO A 166 -16.75 -14.61 -28.77
CA PRO A 166 -17.07 -15.34 -27.56
C PRO A 166 -18.45 -14.95 -26.99
N ALA A 167 -19.13 -15.93 -26.38
CA ALA A 167 -20.41 -15.69 -25.71
C ALA A 167 -20.26 -14.80 -24.46
N GLU A 168 -19.08 -14.81 -23.84
CA GLU A 168 -18.68 -13.83 -22.83
C GLU A 168 -18.38 -12.50 -23.52
N GLY A 169 -19.19 -11.47 -23.23
CA GLY A 169 -19.03 -10.15 -23.83
C GLY A 169 -17.69 -9.51 -23.47
N LEU A 170 -17.13 -8.74 -24.42
CA LEU A 170 -15.83 -8.05 -24.28
C LEU A 170 -15.61 -7.36 -22.90
N PRO A 171 -16.60 -6.65 -22.29
CA PRO A 171 -16.42 -6.05 -20.96
C PRO A 171 -16.14 -7.04 -19.82
N PHE A 172 -16.58 -8.30 -19.93
CA PHE A 172 -16.24 -9.33 -18.95
C PHE A 172 -14.79 -9.82 -19.11
N MET A 173 -14.29 -9.90 -20.35
CA MET A 173 -12.89 -10.23 -20.62
C MET A 173 -11.97 -9.09 -20.15
N GLU A 174 -12.33 -7.84 -20.44
CA GLU A 174 -11.63 -6.64 -19.96
C GLU A 174 -11.60 -6.62 -18.42
N ALA A 175 -12.76 -6.77 -17.75
CA ALA A 175 -12.84 -6.83 -16.29
C ALA A 175 -12.05 -8.02 -15.68
N ALA A 176 -11.94 -9.15 -16.38
CA ALA A 176 -11.12 -10.28 -15.94
C ALA A 176 -9.62 -10.00 -16.06
N VAL A 177 -9.18 -9.37 -17.16
CA VAL A 177 -7.79 -8.91 -17.34
C VAL A 177 -7.43 -7.87 -16.28
N ASP A 178 -8.32 -6.90 -16.04
CA ASP A 178 -8.15 -5.86 -15.01
C ASP A 178 -7.99 -6.47 -13.61
N ARG A 179 -8.87 -7.40 -13.23
CA ARG A 179 -8.81 -8.10 -11.94
C ARG A 179 -7.51 -8.89 -11.79
N LEU A 180 -7.13 -9.66 -12.81
CA LEU A 180 -5.89 -10.46 -12.78
C LEU A 180 -4.64 -9.59 -12.72
N SER A 181 -4.63 -8.46 -13.43
CA SER A 181 -3.53 -7.50 -13.41
C SER A 181 -3.35 -6.87 -12.03
N ARG A 182 -4.45 -6.42 -11.40
CA ARG A 182 -4.43 -5.92 -10.01
C ARG A 182 -3.93 -6.98 -9.02
N GLN A 183 -4.39 -8.24 -9.12
CA GLN A 183 -3.89 -9.33 -8.28
C GLN A 183 -2.38 -9.61 -8.47
N ILE A 184 -1.87 -9.44 -9.69
CA ILE A 184 -0.43 -9.56 -9.98
C ILE A 184 0.36 -8.40 -9.34
N ASP A 185 -0.13 -7.17 -9.41
CA ASP A 185 0.55 -5.99 -8.87
C ASP A 185 0.45 -5.87 -7.34
N GLU A 186 -0.69 -6.27 -6.75
CA GLU A 186 -0.85 -6.51 -5.32
C GLU A 186 0.16 -7.56 -4.83
N GLY A 187 0.24 -8.72 -5.50
CA GLY A 187 1.17 -9.80 -5.18
C GLY A 187 2.65 -9.42 -5.37
N ARG A 188 2.97 -8.55 -6.33
CA ARG A 188 4.32 -7.95 -6.48
C ARG A 188 4.64 -7.05 -5.30
N SER A 189 3.74 -6.13 -4.96
CA SER A 189 3.91 -5.14 -3.90
C SER A 189 4.10 -5.81 -2.53
N GLU A 190 3.27 -6.79 -2.20
CA GLU A 190 3.38 -7.55 -0.96
C GLU A 190 4.70 -8.34 -0.89
N ARG A 191 5.15 -8.92 -2.01
CA ARG A 191 6.44 -9.62 -2.08
C ARG A 191 7.63 -8.67 -1.90
N GLU A 192 7.55 -7.42 -2.31
CA GLU A 192 8.60 -6.42 -2.04
C GLU A 192 8.55 -5.88 -0.61
N ARG A 193 7.34 -5.72 -0.03
CA ARG A 193 7.14 -5.43 1.39
C ARG A 193 7.80 -6.51 2.26
N LEU A 194 7.47 -7.77 2.03
CA LEU A 194 8.02 -8.92 2.76
C LEU A 194 9.53 -9.09 2.55
N ARG A 195 10.06 -8.83 1.35
CA ARG A 195 11.53 -8.82 1.12
C ARG A 195 12.25 -7.75 1.93
N THR A 196 11.64 -6.56 2.03
CA THR A 196 12.19 -5.43 2.81
C THR A 196 12.15 -5.75 4.30
N GLU A 197 11.03 -6.30 4.79
CA GLU A 197 10.83 -6.74 6.17
C GLU A 197 11.81 -7.86 6.56
N ILE A 198 12.02 -8.87 5.71
CA ILE A 198 13.04 -9.92 5.91
C ILE A 198 14.45 -9.32 5.95
N ALA A 199 14.78 -8.37 5.06
CA ALA A 199 16.10 -7.73 5.04
C ALA A 199 16.35 -6.88 6.30
N GLN A 200 15.33 -6.18 6.80
CA GLN A 200 15.37 -5.45 8.07
C GLN A 200 15.58 -6.40 9.25
N LEU A 201 14.76 -7.45 9.38
CA LEU A 201 14.88 -8.45 10.44
C LEU A 201 16.24 -9.15 10.44
N GLN A 202 16.76 -9.54 9.27
CA GLN A 202 18.10 -10.11 9.13
C GLN A 202 19.24 -9.11 9.45
N GLY A 203 18.99 -7.81 9.29
CA GLY A 203 19.89 -6.74 9.71
C GLY A 203 19.91 -6.57 11.22
N THR A 204 18.73 -6.56 11.86
CA THR A 204 18.59 -6.53 13.32
C THR A 204 19.23 -7.76 13.96
N ILE A 205 18.94 -8.96 13.45
CA ILE A 205 19.53 -10.22 13.95
C ILE A 205 21.06 -10.16 13.86
N ARG A 206 21.65 -9.82 12.71
CA ARG A 206 23.12 -9.73 12.57
C ARG A 206 23.75 -8.60 13.37
N GLY A 207 23.01 -7.53 13.67
CA GLY A 207 23.46 -6.49 14.62
C GLY A 207 23.56 -7.04 16.04
N VAL A 208 22.52 -7.74 16.49
CA VAL A 208 22.40 -8.32 17.84
C VAL A 208 23.37 -9.50 18.03
N GLU A 209 23.53 -10.37 17.03
CA GLU A 209 24.58 -11.40 16.98
C GLU A 209 25.99 -10.76 17.01
N GLY A 210 26.19 -9.69 16.24
CA GLY A 210 27.45 -8.95 16.16
C GLY A 210 27.85 -8.20 17.45
N GLU A 211 26.95 -8.07 18.42
CA GLU A 211 27.28 -7.57 19.76
C GLU A 211 27.96 -8.63 20.66
N GLY A 212 28.12 -9.88 20.20
CA GLY A 212 28.79 -10.93 20.97
C GLY A 212 28.01 -11.35 22.22
N LEU A 213 26.69 -11.53 22.09
CA LEU A 213 25.82 -11.90 23.20
C LEU A 213 26.13 -13.29 23.74
N ASP A 214 26.44 -14.25 22.89
CA ASP A 214 26.82 -15.61 23.32
C ASP A 214 28.17 -15.59 24.06
N GLU A 215 29.14 -14.77 23.64
CA GLU A 215 30.38 -14.54 24.37
C GLU A 215 30.12 -13.92 25.75
N LYS A 216 29.27 -12.89 25.84
CA LYS A 216 28.87 -12.24 27.11
C LYS A 216 28.15 -13.20 28.05
N ILE A 217 27.24 -14.04 27.53
CA ILE A 217 26.54 -15.07 28.30
C ILE A 217 27.55 -16.12 28.80
N ALA A 218 28.46 -16.58 27.95
CA ALA A 218 29.50 -17.52 28.33
C ALA A 218 30.52 -16.92 29.30
N GLU A 219 30.76 -15.62 29.27
CA GLU A 219 31.61 -14.88 30.21
C GLU A 219 30.94 -14.77 31.58
N ALA A 220 29.71 -14.26 31.67
CA ALA A 220 28.94 -14.21 32.90
C ALA A 220 28.75 -15.62 33.53
N ALA A 221 28.60 -16.66 32.72
CA ALA A 221 28.54 -18.04 33.20
C ALA A 221 29.87 -18.55 33.79
N ARG A 222 31.03 -18.12 33.25
CA ARG A 222 32.35 -18.41 33.83
C ARG A 222 32.60 -17.62 35.11
N GLU A 223 32.13 -16.37 35.20
CA GLU A 223 32.19 -15.58 36.44
C GLU A 223 31.33 -16.22 37.54
N ALA A 224 30.10 -16.63 37.23
CA ALA A 224 29.21 -17.31 38.17
C ALA A 224 29.82 -18.63 38.71
N ASP A 225 30.31 -19.51 37.83
CA ASP A 225 31.04 -20.73 38.21
C ASP A 225 32.34 -20.43 38.99
N GLY A 226 32.95 -19.26 38.78
CA GLY A 226 34.04 -18.75 39.61
C GLY A 226 33.59 -18.41 41.04
N PHE A 227 32.54 -17.60 41.18
CA PHE A 227 31.99 -17.21 42.49
C PHE A 227 31.40 -18.40 43.26
N ASP A 228 30.69 -19.33 42.61
CA ASP A 228 30.15 -20.54 43.25
C ASP A 228 31.27 -21.39 43.88
N ARG A 229 32.44 -21.48 43.23
CA ARG A 229 33.62 -22.18 43.76
C ARG A 229 34.26 -21.45 44.94
N GLU A 230 34.29 -20.12 44.91
CA GLU A 230 34.81 -19.30 46.00
C GLU A 230 33.88 -19.37 47.23
N CYS A 231 32.56 -19.30 47.04
CA CYS A 231 31.57 -19.57 48.08
C CYS A 231 31.75 -20.97 48.68
N ALA A 232 31.78 -22.02 47.86
CA ALA A 232 31.98 -23.40 48.32
C ALA A 232 33.35 -23.66 48.98
N TYR A 233 34.35 -22.80 48.73
CA TYR A 233 35.62 -22.78 49.45
C TYR A 233 35.44 -22.16 50.84
N TYR A 234 34.89 -20.95 50.95
CA TYR A 234 34.73 -20.27 52.25
C TYR A 234 33.71 -20.97 53.17
N GLU A 235 32.63 -21.55 52.63
CA GLU A 235 31.70 -22.38 53.40
C GLU A 235 32.41 -23.57 54.05
N ARG A 236 33.34 -24.20 53.32
CA ARG A 236 34.14 -25.32 53.82
C ARG A 236 35.17 -24.85 54.87
N GLU A 237 35.83 -23.72 54.64
CA GLU A 237 36.76 -23.15 55.61
C GLU A 237 36.04 -22.76 56.92
N GLY A 238 34.89 -22.10 56.82
CA GLY A 238 34.03 -21.80 57.97
C GLY A 238 33.61 -23.05 58.75
N ALA A 239 33.11 -24.08 58.06
CA ALA A 239 32.73 -25.34 58.70
C ALA A 239 33.90 -26.07 59.38
N ILE A 240 35.13 -25.94 58.85
CA ILE A 240 36.35 -26.47 59.48
C ILE A 240 36.71 -25.65 60.73
N LEU A 241 36.65 -24.32 60.66
CA LEU A 241 36.96 -23.42 61.77
C LEU A 241 35.96 -23.56 62.92
N ASP A 242 34.66 -23.64 62.63
CA ASP A 242 33.61 -23.92 63.63
C ASP A 242 33.85 -25.27 64.32
N ARG A 243 34.21 -26.31 63.54
CA ARG A 243 34.47 -27.63 64.09
C ARG A 243 35.73 -27.66 64.95
N LEU A 244 36.75 -26.91 64.58
CA LEU A 244 37.98 -26.73 65.37
C LEU A 244 37.69 -25.95 66.67
N HIS A 245 36.90 -24.88 66.59
CA HIS A 245 36.52 -24.09 67.76
C HIS A 245 35.73 -24.93 68.79
N GLN A 246 34.73 -25.69 68.32
CA GLN A 246 34.00 -26.65 69.16
C GLN A 246 34.94 -27.64 69.85
N ALA A 247 35.84 -28.28 69.09
CA ALA A 247 36.78 -29.25 69.64
C ALA A 247 37.76 -28.65 70.65
N LEU A 248 38.15 -27.38 70.50
CA LEU A 248 38.99 -26.66 71.47
C LEU A 248 38.22 -26.33 72.76
N VAL A 249 36.97 -25.87 72.66
CA VAL A 249 36.12 -25.57 73.82
C VAL A 249 35.77 -26.85 74.60
N ASP A 250 35.44 -27.93 73.90
CA ASP A 250 35.19 -29.24 74.53
C ASP A 250 36.45 -29.77 75.24
N ALA A 251 37.64 -29.61 74.64
CA ALA A 251 38.91 -30.04 75.24
C ALA A 251 39.36 -29.16 76.41
N GLU A 252 39.16 -27.84 76.35
CA GLU A 252 39.36 -26.92 77.49
C GLU A 252 38.46 -27.34 78.66
N ARG A 253 37.17 -27.59 78.38
CA ARG A 253 36.22 -28.04 79.38
C ARG A 253 36.58 -29.39 79.99
N GLU A 254 36.91 -30.40 79.20
CA GLU A 254 37.35 -31.71 79.71
C GLU A 254 38.59 -31.56 80.60
N ALA A 255 39.57 -30.76 80.17
CA ALA A 255 40.77 -30.48 80.96
C ALA A 255 40.43 -29.80 82.30
N THR A 256 39.56 -28.79 82.30
CA THR A 256 39.12 -28.10 83.53
C THR A 256 38.40 -29.04 84.48
N GLU A 257 37.39 -29.78 84.02
CA GLU A 257 36.62 -30.72 84.85
C GLU A 257 37.54 -31.81 85.46
N LYS A 258 38.53 -32.28 84.69
CA LYS A 258 39.52 -33.29 85.09
C LYS A 258 40.46 -32.86 86.21
N TYR A 259 40.78 -31.57 86.37
CA TYR A 259 41.60 -31.08 87.48
C TYR A 259 40.76 -30.52 88.64
N LEU A 260 39.64 -29.86 88.35
CA LEU A 260 38.86 -29.12 89.34
C LEU A 260 38.17 -30.03 90.36
N ALA A 261 37.60 -31.16 89.94
CA ALA A 261 36.97 -32.11 90.86
C ALA A 261 37.99 -32.82 91.80
N PRO A 262 39.14 -33.33 91.32
CA PRO A 262 40.21 -33.80 92.22
C PRO A 262 40.75 -32.72 93.16
N LEU A 263 40.93 -31.48 92.68
CA LEU A 263 41.40 -30.37 93.52
C LEU A 263 40.41 -30.07 94.67
N GLN A 264 39.11 -30.00 94.38
CA GLN A 264 38.09 -29.86 95.43
C GLN A 264 38.06 -31.03 96.42
N ALA A 265 38.32 -32.26 95.98
CA ALA A 265 38.39 -33.43 96.85
C ALA A 265 39.61 -33.38 97.79
N ILE A 266 40.76 -32.95 97.30
CA ILE A 266 42.00 -32.76 98.08
C ILE A 266 41.88 -31.59 99.06
N LEU A 267 41.26 -30.47 98.65
CA LEU A 267 41.11 -29.28 99.49
C LEU A 267 40.12 -29.48 100.65
N ARG A 268 39.09 -30.32 100.48
CA ARG A 268 37.97 -30.43 101.43
C ARG A 268 38.39 -30.75 102.88
N PRO A 269 39.28 -31.72 103.18
CA PRO A 269 39.67 -32.01 104.56
C PRO A 269 40.42 -30.84 105.23
N ALA A 270 41.36 -30.22 104.52
CA ALA A 270 42.13 -29.09 105.04
C ALA A 270 41.25 -27.85 105.24
N LEU A 271 40.34 -27.57 104.30
CA LEU A 271 39.36 -26.50 104.42
C LEU A 271 38.44 -26.71 105.64
N GLN A 272 37.97 -27.94 105.85
CA GLN A 272 37.04 -28.27 106.95
C GLN A 272 37.72 -28.30 108.33
N ALA A 273 39.04 -28.49 108.40
CA ALA A 273 39.82 -28.32 109.61
C ALA A 273 39.94 -26.84 110.03
N LEU A 274 40.11 -25.90 109.08
CA LEU A 274 40.07 -24.47 109.38
C LEU A 274 38.65 -23.98 109.67
N PHE A 275 37.71 -24.34 108.80
CA PHE A 275 36.34 -23.82 108.74
C PHE A 275 35.35 -25.01 108.78
N PRO A 276 34.84 -25.38 109.96
CA PRO A 276 33.96 -26.53 110.10
C PRO A 276 32.76 -26.48 109.14
N ARG A 277 32.52 -27.60 108.44
CA ARG A 277 31.49 -27.77 107.40
C ARG A 277 31.65 -26.92 106.13
N ALA A 278 32.76 -26.18 105.96
CA ALA A 278 32.92 -25.33 104.78
C ALA A 278 33.02 -26.13 103.47
N LEU A 279 32.59 -25.48 102.39
CA LEU A 279 32.79 -25.88 101.00
C LEU A 279 33.34 -24.67 100.22
N LEU A 280 34.38 -24.89 99.40
CA LEU A 280 34.99 -23.87 98.56
C LEU A 280 34.64 -24.14 97.08
N SER A 281 33.99 -23.18 96.43
CA SER A 281 33.81 -23.16 94.99
C SER A 281 35.06 -22.60 94.33
N LEU A 282 35.47 -23.22 93.22
CA LEU A 282 36.55 -22.73 92.36
C LEU A 282 35.98 -22.35 90.99
N ASP A 283 36.56 -21.33 90.37
CA ASP A 283 36.29 -20.97 88.97
C ASP A 283 37.09 -21.88 87.99
N PRO A 284 36.84 -21.81 86.66
CA PRO A 284 37.58 -22.60 85.66
C PRO A 284 39.08 -22.29 85.59
N GLN A 285 39.51 -21.12 86.08
CA GLN A 285 40.90 -20.70 86.21
C GLN A 285 41.51 -21.14 87.57
N PHE A 286 40.77 -21.95 88.33
CA PHE A 286 41.09 -22.48 89.67
C PHE A 286 41.24 -21.41 90.76
N GLY A 287 40.73 -20.20 90.53
CA GLY A 287 40.59 -19.16 91.53
C GLY A 287 39.53 -19.53 92.58
N PRO A 288 39.74 -19.18 93.86
CA PRO A 288 38.73 -19.36 94.90
C PRO A 288 37.60 -18.33 94.70
N LEU A 289 36.41 -18.81 94.32
CA LEU A 289 35.26 -17.98 93.95
C LEU A 289 34.38 -17.62 95.16
N SER A 290 33.85 -18.64 95.84
CA SER A 290 32.93 -18.49 96.97
C SER A 290 33.14 -19.56 98.02
N LEU A 291 32.80 -19.23 99.27
CA LEU A 291 32.89 -20.10 100.43
C LEU A 291 31.49 -20.26 101.03
N ASP A 292 30.96 -21.49 101.07
CA ASP A 292 29.73 -21.81 101.78
C ASP A 292 30.05 -22.37 103.17
N ARG A 293 29.43 -21.77 104.20
CA ARG A 293 29.52 -22.19 105.61
C ARG A 293 28.13 -22.35 106.26
N GLY A 294 27.10 -22.60 105.46
CA GLY A 294 25.68 -22.43 105.82
C GLY A 294 25.09 -21.10 105.32
N GLN A 295 25.96 -20.22 104.82
CA GLN A 295 25.67 -19.09 103.96
C GLN A 295 26.82 -19.01 102.93
N THR A 296 26.50 -18.71 101.68
CA THR A 296 27.50 -18.51 100.62
C THR A 296 28.03 -17.08 100.67
N GLU A 297 29.33 -16.94 100.89
CA GLU A 297 30.08 -15.67 100.87
C GLU A 297 30.99 -15.65 99.63
N GLN A 298 31.07 -14.52 98.91
CA GLN A 298 32.07 -14.38 97.83
C GLN A 298 33.45 -14.18 98.45
N VAL A 299 34.50 -14.77 97.85
CA VAL A 299 35.87 -14.69 98.40
C VAL A 299 36.44 -13.25 98.37
N ALA A 300 35.88 -12.38 97.52
CA ALA A 300 36.18 -10.94 97.52
C ALA A 300 35.68 -10.21 98.78
N ASP A 301 34.55 -10.66 99.36
CA ASP A 301 33.93 -10.03 100.54
C ASP A 301 34.50 -10.57 101.87
N LEU A 302 35.29 -11.66 101.81
CA LEU A 302 35.94 -12.26 102.97
C LEU A 302 37.10 -11.39 103.49
N SER A 303 37.24 -11.35 104.82
CA SER A 303 38.35 -10.64 105.48
C SER A 303 39.72 -11.12 105.00
N ASP A 304 40.69 -10.21 104.96
CA ASP A 304 42.00 -10.44 104.35
C ASP A 304 42.71 -11.70 104.86
N GLY A 305 42.70 -11.96 106.18
CA GLY A 305 43.24 -13.19 106.77
C GLY A 305 42.48 -14.47 106.41
N THR A 306 41.17 -14.39 106.17
CA THR A 306 40.38 -15.52 105.66
C THR A 306 40.72 -15.79 104.19
N ARG A 307 40.85 -14.74 103.38
CA ARG A 307 41.25 -14.81 101.97
C ARG A 307 42.69 -15.31 101.81
N GLU A 308 43.59 -14.90 102.69
CA GLU A 308 44.97 -15.37 102.81
C GLU A 308 45.04 -16.87 103.15
N GLN A 309 44.32 -17.32 104.18
CA GLN A 309 44.23 -18.74 104.56
C GLN A 309 43.72 -19.61 103.40
N ILE A 310 42.66 -19.18 102.69
CA ILE A 310 42.15 -19.87 101.50
C ILE A 310 43.19 -19.88 100.37
N ALA A 311 43.87 -18.76 100.12
CA ALA A 311 44.91 -18.66 99.08
C ALA A 311 46.14 -19.54 99.36
N VAL A 312 46.45 -19.81 100.64
CA VAL A 312 47.46 -20.80 101.05
C VAL A 312 46.95 -22.22 100.86
N LEU A 313 45.71 -22.53 101.29
CA LEU A 313 45.13 -23.86 101.09
C LEU A 313 45.03 -24.25 99.61
N VAL A 314 44.58 -23.35 98.72
CA VAL A 314 44.51 -23.62 97.28
C VAL A 314 45.88 -24.00 96.71
N ARG A 315 46.95 -23.30 97.11
CA ARG A 315 48.34 -23.64 96.72
C ARG A 315 48.79 -24.99 97.25
N LEU A 316 48.42 -25.33 98.49
CA LEU A 316 48.72 -26.62 99.12
C LEU A 316 48.01 -27.78 98.38
N GLY A 317 46.72 -27.63 98.08
CA GLY A 317 45.96 -28.62 97.32
C GLY A 317 46.46 -28.80 95.88
N PHE A 318 46.97 -27.73 95.25
CA PHE A 318 47.68 -27.82 93.97
C PHE A 318 48.97 -28.64 94.08
N ALA A 319 49.78 -28.41 95.11
CA ALA A 319 51.00 -29.18 95.33
C ALA A 319 50.71 -30.67 95.61
N GLU A 320 49.63 -30.98 96.36
CA GLU A 320 49.17 -32.37 96.55
C GLU A 320 48.60 -32.99 95.27
N LEU A 321 47.87 -32.23 94.44
CA LEU A 321 47.37 -32.69 93.14
C LEU A 321 48.52 -33.01 92.17
N MET A 322 49.55 -32.17 92.12
CA MET A 322 50.76 -32.43 91.33
C MET A 322 51.51 -33.67 91.85
N LEU A 323 51.67 -33.80 93.17
CA LEU A 323 52.29 -34.97 93.80
C LEU A 323 51.53 -36.27 93.48
N ALA A 324 50.20 -36.26 93.55
CA ALA A 324 49.33 -37.39 93.18
C ALA A 324 49.44 -37.78 91.70
N GLN A 325 49.87 -36.85 90.83
CA GLN A 325 50.16 -37.08 89.41
C GLN A 325 51.64 -37.42 89.14
N GLY A 326 52.42 -37.74 90.19
CA GLY A 326 53.84 -38.11 90.07
C GLY A 326 54.77 -36.92 89.78
N ARG A 327 54.30 -35.68 89.95
CA ARG A 327 55.06 -34.44 89.77
C ARG A 327 55.30 -33.78 91.14
N PRO A 328 56.29 -34.22 91.93
CA PRO A 328 56.53 -33.67 93.27
C PRO A 328 56.82 -32.17 93.21
N ALA A 329 56.17 -31.40 94.09
CA ALA A 329 56.30 -29.96 94.19
C ALA A 329 56.90 -29.55 95.55
N LEU A 330 57.56 -28.39 95.56
CA LEU A 330 58.01 -27.68 96.76
C LEU A 330 57.03 -26.53 97.01
N LEU A 331 56.47 -26.43 98.22
CA LEU A 331 55.70 -25.25 98.62
C LEU A 331 56.62 -24.26 99.33
N VAL A 332 56.70 -23.03 98.81
CA VAL A 332 57.35 -21.90 99.50
C VAL A 332 56.26 -20.89 99.88
N LEU A 333 56.26 -20.49 101.15
CA LEU A 333 55.37 -19.47 101.71
C LEU A 333 56.23 -18.31 102.22
N ASP A 334 55.99 -17.09 101.72
CA ASP A 334 56.77 -15.89 102.05
C ASP A 334 55.88 -14.86 102.76
N ASP A 335 56.19 -14.61 104.04
CA ASP A 335 55.46 -13.86 105.09
C ASP A 335 53.93 -14.07 105.14
N ALA A 336 53.47 -15.23 104.65
CA ALA A 336 52.06 -15.63 104.61
C ALA A 336 51.48 -15.96 106.00
N LEU A 337 50.14 -15.93 106.08
CA LEU A 337 49.33 -16.05 107.30
C LEU A 337 49.48 -14.86 108.26
N THR A 338 49.95 -13.72 107.76
CA THR A 338 50.21 -12.49 108.53
C THR A 338 48.96 -11.93 109.23
N PHE A 339 47.76 -12.23 108.73
CA PHE A 339 46.47 -11.75 109.28
C PHE A 339 45.65 -12.85 109.97
N SER A 340 46.27 -13.96 110.38
CA SER A 340 45.61 -15.07 111.09
C SER A 340 45.52 -14.84 112.61
N ASP A 341 44.35 -15.14 113.21
CA ASP A 341 44.24 -15.34 114.66
C ASP A 341 44.92 -16.64 115.10
N SER A 342 45.33 -16.70 116.38
CA SER A 342 46.03 -17.86 116.96
C SER A 342 45.28 -19.18 116.75
N GLY A 343 43.97 -19.20 116.99
CA GLY A 343 43.17 -20.43 116.91
C GLY A 343 43.12 -21.02 115.49
N ARG A 344 43.02 -20.19 114.44
CA ARG A 344 43.14 -20.66 113.04
C ARG A 344 44.58 -20.91 112.62
N LEU A 345 45.55 -20.17 113.16
CA LEU A 345 46.98 -20.35 112.89
C LEU A 345 47.50 -21.71 113.40
N GLU A 346 47.09 -22.13 114.60
CA GLU A 346 47.37 -23.47 115.13
C GLU A 346 46.85 -24.58 114.19
N ARG A 347 45.61 -24.44 113.69
CA ARG A 347 45.03 -25.41 112.73
C ARG A 347 45.68 -25.36 111.35
N MET A 348 46.24 -24.22 110.92
CA MET A 348 47.12 -24.17 109.75
C MET A 348 48.40 -24.98 109.98
N PHE A 349 48.96 -24.97 111.18
CA PHE A 349 50.15 -25.75 111.51
C PHE A 349 49.89 -27.26 111.52
N ASP A 350 48.74 -27.72 112.03
CA ASP A 350 48.32 -29.13 111.94
C ASP A 350 48.24 -29.59 110.47
N ILE A 351 47.64 -28.77 109.61
CA ILE A 351 47.52 -29.02 108.16
C ILE A 351 48.92 -29.08 107.50
N PHE A 352 49.79 -28.11 107.80
CA PHE A 352 51.17 -28.12 107.30
C PHE A 352 51.94 -29.36 107.78
N GLY A 353 51.79 -29.77 109.04
CA GLY A 353 52.43 -30.98 109.58
C GLY A 353 51.97 -32.25 108.87
N ALA A 354 50.68 -32.38 108.59
CA ALA A 354 50.12 -33.52 107.86
C ALA A 354 50.64 -33.61 106.41
N VAL A 355 50.81 -32.48 105.72
CA VAL A 355 51.27 -32.45 104.31
C VAL A 355 52.80 -32.46 104.19
N ALA A 356 53.54 -31.93 105.19
CA ALA A 356 55.00 -32.00 105.27
C ALA A 356 55.55 -33.44 105.37
N ALA A 357 54.70 -34.42 105.73
CA ALA A 357 55.02 -35.84 105.65
C ALA A 357 55.12 -36.39 104.21
N ARG A 358 54.75 -35.59 103.19
CA ARG A 358 54.63 -35.99 101.78
C ARG A 358 55.35 -35.07 100.80
N MET A 359 55.50 -33.79 101.13
CA MET A 359 56.23 -32.80 100.33
C MET A 359 57.06 -31.88 101.23
N GLN A 360 58.03 -31.17 100.65
CA GLN A 360 58.74 -30.12 101.39
C GLN A 360 57.90 -28.83 101.43
N ILE A 361 57.83 -28.22 102.61
CA ILE A 361 57.29 -26.87 102.81
C ILE A 361 58.39 -26.00 103.40
N ILE A 362 58.62 -24.82 102.82
CA ILE A 362 59.52 -23.79 103.34
C ILE A 362 58.67 -22.57 103.69
N VAL A 363 58.80 -22.09 104.93
CA VAL A 363 58.17 -20.85 105.40
C VAL A 363 59.26 -19.82 105.66
N LEU A 364 59.20 -18.71 104.93
CA LEU A 364 59.98 -17.50 105.16
C LEU A 364 59.05 -16.51 105.88
N THR A 365 59.50 -15.90 106.97
CA THR A 365 58.67 -14.92 107.70
C THR A 365 59.52 -14.04 108.60
N CYS A 366 59.08 -12.79 108.82
CA CYS A 366 59.64 -11.91 109.84
C CYS A 366 59.13 -12.24 111.27
N ARG A 367 58.10 -13.09 111.40
CA ARG A 367 57.33 -13.31 112.66
C ARG A 367 57.62 -14.67 113.32
N GLY A 368 58.89 -15.02 113.47
CA GLY A 368 59.34 -16.33 113.97
C GLY A 368 58.80 -16.76 115.35
N GLU A 369 58.27 -15.83 116.15
CA GLU A 369 57.56 -16.13 117.40
C GLU A 369 56.15 -16.70 117.17
N MET A 370 55.36 -16.15 116.22
CA MET A 370 54.02 -16.69 115.92
C MET A 370 54.10 -18.09 115.30
N PHE A 371 55.15 -18.35 114.53
CA PHE A 371 55.45 -19.66 113.95
C PHE A 371 56.13 -20.64 114.93
N ALA A 372 56.23 -20.29 116.22
CA ALA A 372 56.82 -21.19 117.21
C ALA A 372 56.05 -22.50 117.39
N GLY A 373 54.72 -22.47 117.25
CA GLY A 373 53.85 -23.64 117.36
C GLY A 373 53.94 -24.63 116.19
N LEU A 374 54.55 -24.25 115.07
CA LEU A 374 54.63 -25.11 113.87
C LEU A 374 55.52 -26.35 114.05
N GLY A 375 56.41 -26.36 115.05
CA GLY A 375 57.33 -27.48 115.30
C GLY A 375 58.39 -27.73 114.21
N ALA A 376 58.35 -27.00 113.10
CA ALA A 376 59.28 -27.12 111.98
C ALA A 376 60.72 -26.76 112.37
N ARG A 377 61.68 -27.33 111.62
CA ARG A 377 63.11 -27.00 111.73
C ARG A 377 63.31 -25.52 111.37
N ARG A 378 63.56 -24.68 112.38
CA ARG A 378 63.98 -23.29 112.18
C ARG A 378 65.34 -23.25 111.48
N LEU A 379 65.48 -22.32 110.55
CA LEU A 379 66.73 -21.99 109.86
C LEU A 379 66.94 -20.48 110.00
N THR A 380 68.16 -20.05 110.31
CA THR A 380 68.55 -18.63 110.25
C THR A 380 69.17 -18.35 108.89
N ILE A 381 68.79 -17.22 108.28
CA ILE A 381 69.49 -16.66 107.13
C ILE A 381 70.40 -15.57 107.69
N ASP A 382 71.62 -15.95 108.03
CA ASP A 382 72.64 -14.98 108.43
C ASP A 382 73.02 -14.13 107.21
N ALA A 383 73.20 -12.83 107.41
CA ALA A 383 73.67 -11.96 106.34
C ALA A 383 75.04 -12.45 105.88
N ALA A 384 75.17 -12.78 104.58
CA ALA A 384 76.43 -13.22 104.02
C ALA A 384 77.52 -12.19 104.34
N ALA A 385 78.64 -12.67 104.92
CA ALA A 385 79.83 -11.85 105.10
C ALA A 385 80.19 -11.25 103.73
N ARG A 386 80.47 -9.94 103.70
CA ARG A 386 80.88 -9.30 102.45
C ARG A 386 82.14 -10.00 101.95
N LEU A 387 82.07 -10.45 100.69
CA LEU A 387 83.25 -10.76 99.92
C LEU A 387 83.83 -9.41 99.50
N ASP A 388 84.78 -8.93 100.29
CA ASP A 388 85.56 -7.70 100.06
C ASP A 388 86.51 -7.85 98.85
#